data_AF-A0A7G2RX14-F1
#
_entry.id   AF-A0A7G2RX14-F1
#
_cell.length_a   1.000
_cell.length_b   1.000
_cell.length_c   1.000
_cell.angle_alpha   90.00
_cell.angle_beta   90.00
_cell.angle_gamma   90.00
#
_symmetry.space_group_name_H-M   'P 1'
#
loop_
_entity.id
_entity.type
_entity.pdbx_description
1 polymer ?
#
loop_
_entity_poly.entity_id
_entity_poly.type
_entity_poly.pdbx_seq_one_letter_code
_entity_poly.pdbx_strand_id
1 'polypeptide(L)'
;MKEKDMARVKLSAPERRELILEAAIETALAVGWRSMTRDHIAERAGVACGLVGQYFDGGMTGLRDEVMRKAVLRGLAPIVAEGLASRHAEALQASRAVKRKAAAYLA
;
A
#
# COMPACT_ATOMS: atom_id res chain seq x y z
N MET A 1 -9.56 -26.41 -22.26
CA MET A 1 -10.00 -25.40 -21.28
C MET A 1 -9.30 -24.09 -21.61
N LYS A 2 -9.94 -23.21 -22.39
CA LYS A 2 -9.40 -21.91 -22.80
C LYS A 2 -10.11 -20.85 -21.99
N GLU A 3 -9.45 -20.36 -20.95
CA GLU A 3 -9.91 -19.28 -20.07
C GLU A 3 -9.09 -18.01 -20.38
N LYS A 4 -8.95 -17.71 -21.68
CA LYS A 4 -8.37 -16.47 -22.18
C LYS A 4 -9.47 -15.84 -23.01
N ASP A 5 -9.80 -14.59 -22.71
CA ASP A 5 -10.82 -13.74 -23.37
C ASP A 5 -12.18 -13.60 -22.68
N MET A 6 -12.19 -13.32 -21.36
CA MET A 6 -13.08 -12.25 -20.89
C MET A 6 -12.35 -10.93 -21.18
N ALA A 7 -12.90 -10.13 -22.10
CA ALA A 7 -12.32 -8.89 -22.61
C ALA A 7 -11.63 -8.08 -21.50
N ARG A 8 -10.35 -7.73 -21.70
CA ARG A 8 -9.60 -6.84 -20.80
C ARG A 8 -10.33 -5.49 -20.72
N VAL A 9 -11.24 -5.35 -19.76
CA VAL A 9 -11.92 -4.09 -19.48
C VAL A 9 -10.83 -3.07 -19.16
N LYS A 10 -10.80 -1.97 -19.92
CA LYS A 10 -9.87 -0.89 -19.65
C LYS A 10 -10.28 -0.24 -18.34
N LEU A 11 -9.51 -0.49 -17.27
CA LEU A 11 -9.73 0.15 -15.97
C LEU A 11 -9.72 1.67 -16.14
N SER A 12 -10.72 2.30 -15.53
CA SER A 12 -10.77 3.75 -15.32
C SER A 12 -9.62 4.22 -14.44
N ALA A 13 -9.38 5.53 -14.41
CA ALA A 13 -8.32 6.11 -13.56
C ALA A 13 -8.51 5.79 -12.06
N PRO A 14 -9.72 5.91 -11.47
CA PRO A 14 -9.94 5.53 -10.08
C PRO A 14 -9.71 4.04 -9.79
N GLU A 15 -10.18 3.15 -10.67
CA GLU A 15 -9.97 1.71 -10.50
C GLU A 15 -8.48 1.35 -10.57
N ARG A 16 -7.74 1.99 -11.49
CA ARG A 16 -6.29 1.78 -11.60
C ARG A 16 -5.55 2.30 -10.37
N ARG A 17 -5.96 3.44 -9.84
CA ARG A 17 -5.40 3.97 -8.59
C ARG A 17 -5.61 2.99 -7.43
N GLU A 18 -6.81 2.46 -7.26
CA GLU A 18 -7.09 1.48 -6.19
C GLU A 18 -6.31 0.17 -6.40
N LEU A 19 -6.20 -0.32 -7.63
CA LEU A 19 -5.36 -1.48 -7.98
C LEU A 19 -3.91 -1.28 -7.52
N ILE A 20 -3.32 -0.12 -7.82
CA ILE A 20 -1.94 0.20 -7.44
C ILE A 20 -1.82 0.33 -5.92
N LEU A 21 -2.80 0.95 -5.25
CA LEU A 21 -2.80 1.09 -3.79
C LEU A 21 -2.88 -0.27 -3.10
N GLU A 22 -3.75 -1.16 -3.56
CA GLU A 22 -3.88 -2.51 -2.98
C GLU A 22 -2.59 -3.32 -3.19
N ALA A 23 -2.02 -3.28 -4.39
CA ALA A 23 -0.71 -3.90 -4.65
C ALA A 23 0.39 -3.31 -3.77
N ALA A 24 0.36 -2.00 -3.47
CA ALA A 24 1.31 -1.39 -2.57
C ALA A 24 1.13 -1.84 -1.12
N ILE A 25 -0.10 -2.00 -0.64
CA ILE A 25 -0.40 -2.56 0.68
C ILE A 25 0.10 -4.00 0.77
N GLU A 26 -0.22 -4.84 -0.21
CA GLU A 26 0.24 -6.22 -0.23
C GLU A 26 1.77 -6.32 -0.31
N THR A 27 2.42 -5.44 -1.08
CA THR A 27 3.88 -5.35 -1.13
C THR A 27 4.45 -4.97 0.24
N ALA A 28 3.85 -3.98 0.91
CA ALA A 28 4.25 -3.57 2.25
C ALA A 28 4.09 -4.70 3.28
N LEU A 29 3.05 -5.52 3.17
CA LEU A 29 2.87 -6.70 4.00
C LEU A 29 3.90 -7.80 3.71
N ALA A 30 4.36 -7.91 2.46
CA ALA A 30 5.30 -8.95 2.05
C ALA A 30 6.76 -8.62 2.36
N VAL A 31 7.20 -7.38 2.10
CA VAL A 31 8.62 -7.00 2.20
C VAL A 31 8.90 -5.89 3.23
N GLY A 32 7.86 -5.36 3.87
CA GLY A 32 7.93 -4.21 4.77
C GLY A 32 7.58 -2.90 4.07
N TRP A 33 6.92 -1.99 4.81
CA TRP A 33 6.44 -0.71 4.28
C TRP A 33 7.60 0.20 3.86
N ARG A 34 8.69 0.25 4.65
CA ARG A 34 9.88 1.05 4.31
C ARG A 34 10.65 0.50 3.12
N SER A 35 10.61 -0.82 2.93
CA SER A 35 11.35 -1.53 1.87
C SER A 35 10.58 -1.63 0.56
N MET A 36 9.33 -1.15 0.49
CA MET A 36 8.57 -1.16 -0.75
C MET A 36 9.28 -0.33 -1.82
N THR A 37 9.32 -0.85 -3.04
CA THR A 37 9.87 -0.16 -4.20
C THR A 37 8.79 -0.02 -5.26
N ARG A 38 9.00 0.92 -6.18
CA ARG A 38 8.10 1.10 -7.34
C ARG A 38 8.01 -0.18 -8.18
N ASP A 39 9.12 -0.87 -8.35
CA ASP A 39 9.20 -2.07 -9.19
C ASP A 39 8.44 -3.24 -8.57
N HIS A 40 8.56 -3.47 -7.26
CA HIS A 40 7.77 -4.48 -6.55
C HIS A 40 6.25 -4.23 -6.72
N ILE A 41 5.83 -2.98 -6.63
CA ILE A 41 4.41 -2.59 -6.75
C ILE A 41 3.94 -2.76 -8.19
N ALA A 42 4.74 -2.35 -9.16
CA ALA A 42 4.43 -2.45 -10.58
C ALA A 42 4.27 -3.91 -11.03
N GLU A 43 5.22 -4.76 -10.61
CA GLU A 43 5.18 -6.20 -10.85
C GLU A 43 3.91 -6.82 -10.27
N ARG A 44 3.62 -6.52 -8.99
CA ARG A 44 2.43 -7.05 -8.32
C ARG A 44 1.12 -6.56 -8.92
N ALA A 45 1.04 -5.28 -9.32
CA ALA A 45 -0.15 -4.71 -9.94
C ALA A 45 -0.29 -5.09 -11.44
N GLY A 46 0.73 -5.69 -12.05
CA GLY A 46 0.75 -5.98 -13.49
C GLY A 46 0.72 -4.71 -14.35
N VAL A 47 1.40 -3.64 -13.91
CA VAL A 47 1.46 -2.34 -14.59
C VAL A 47 2.90 -1.93 -14.91
N ALA A 48 3.09 -0.99 -15.83
CA ALA A 48 4.40 -0.39 -16.06
C ALA A 48 4.84 0.45 -14.85
N CYS A 49 6.13 0.40 -14.48
CA CYS A 49 6.66 1.11 -13.32
C CYS A 49 6.32 2.61 -13.32
N GLY A 50 6.38 3.26 -14.49
CA GLY A 50 6.05 4.67 -14.66
C GLY A 50 4.62 5.04 -14.23
N LEU A 51 3.67 4.10 -14.25
CA LEU A 51 2.28 4.34 -13.86
C LEU A 51 2.08 4.40 -12.35
N VAL A 52 2.90 3.70 -11.56
CA VAL A 52 2.69 3.55 -10.10
C VAL A 52 2.61 4.90 -9.39
N GLY A 53 3.49 5.84 -9.73
CA GLY A 53 3.51 7.16 -9.11
C GLY A 53 2.56 8.18 -9.73
N GLN A 54 1.98 7.93 -10.90
CA GLN A 54 1.18 8.93 -11.61
C GLN A 54 -0.19 9.19 -10.99
N TYR A 55 -0.69 8.26 -10.18
CA TYR A 55 -2.02 8.32 -9.57
C TYR A 55 -2.02 8.87 -8.13
N PHE A 56 -0.86 9.30 -7.63
CA PHE A 56 -0.67 9.74 -6.25
C PHE A 56 0.10 11.06 -6.22
N ASP A 57 -0.40 12.01 -5.44
CA ASP A 57 0.25 13.31 -5.28
C ASP A 57 1.65 13.14 -4.67
N GLY A 58 2.68 13.76 -5.26
CA GLY A 58 4.06 13.54 -4.82
C GLY A 58 4.61 12.14 -5.13
N GLY A 59 3.94 11.35 -5.96
CA GLY A 59 4.42 10.07 -6.48
C GLY A 59 4.57 9.00 -5.39
N MET A 60 5.78 8.43 -5.28
CA MET A 60 6.05 7.35 -4.32
C MET A 60 5.92 7.78 -2.85
N THR A 61 6.09 9.06 -2.53
CA THR A 61 5.90 9.56 -1.17
C THR A 61 4.42 9.57 -0.83
N GLY A 62 3.56 10.16 -1.67
CA GLY A 62 2.11 10.13 -1.43
C GLY A 62 1.51 8.73 -1.47
N LEU A 63 2.04 7.82 -2.29
CA LEU A 63 1.65 6.42 -2.25
C LEU A 63 1.95 5.79 -0.87
N ARG A 64 3.12 6.06 -0.28
CA ARG A 64 3.46 5.56 1.06
C ARG A 64 2.55 6.13 2.14
N ASP A 65 2.20 7.42 2.04
CA ASP A 65 1.27 8.08 2.96
C ASP A 65 -0.12 7.44 2.87
N GLU A 66 -0.60 7.16 1.66
CA GLU A 66 -1.89 6.50 1.43
C GLU A 66 -1.90 5.05 1.90
N VAL A 67 -0.82 4.30 1.70
CA VAL A 67 -0.66 2.96 2.26
C VAL A 67 -0.74 3.02 3.79
N MET A 68 -0.04 3.97 4.43
CA MET A 68 -0.09 4.11 5.89
C MET A 68 -1.49 4.49 6.38
N ARG A 69 -2.15 5.45 5.72
CA ARG A 69 -3.54 5.85 6.03
C ARG A 69 -4.48 4.65 5.95
N LYS A 70 -4.43 3.88 4.85
CA LYS A 70 -5.26 2.69 4.67
C LYS A 70 -4.91 1.60 5.69
N ALA A 71 -3.63 1.43 6.03
CA ALA A 71 -3.19 0.50 7.05
C ALA A 71 -3.72 0.85 8.44
N VAL A 72 -3.73 2.13 8.81
CA VAL A 72 -4.35 2.61 10.06
C VAL A 72 -5.85 2.34 10.06
N LEU A 73 -6.55 2.67 8.98
CA LEU A 73 -7.99 2.43 8.83
C LEU A 73 -8.35 0.94 8.92
N ARG A 74 -7.59 0.07 8.26
CA ARG A 74 -7.79 -1.38 8.23
C ARG A 74 -7.18 -2.10 9.45
N GLY A 75 -6.39 -1.41 10.27
CA GLY A 75 -5.70 -1.99 11.43
C GLY A 75 -4.60 -2.99 11.05
N LEU A 76 -3.88 -2.77 9.95
CA LEU A 76 -2.79 -3.62 9.48
C LEU A 76 -1.54 -3.42 10.35
N ALA A 77 -1.44 -4.21 11.41
CA ALA A 77 -0.41 -4.08 12.44
C ALA A 77 1.04 -4.02 11.93
N PRO A 78 1.48 -4.84 10.94
CA PRO A 78 2.87 -4.81 10.46
C PRO A 78 3.27 -3.45 9.89
N ILE A 79 2.42 -2.89 9.03
CA ILE A 79 2.66 -1.61 8.38
C ILE A 79 2.62 -0.48 9.42
N VAL A 80 1.60 -0.48 10.29
CA VAL A 80 1.46 0.56 11.32
C VAL A 80 2.64 0.53 12.30
N ALA A 81 3.18 -0.65 12.62
CA ALA A 81 4.33 -0.81 13.50
C ALA A 81 5.57 -0.09 12.94
N GLU A 82 5.90 -0.31 11.66
CA GLU A 82 6.99 0.41 11.00
C GLU A 82 6.73 1.93 10.93
N GLY A 83 5.47 2.33 10.71
CA GLY A 83 5.05 3.73 10.73
C GLY A 83 5.27 4.39 12.09
N LEU A 84 4.93 3.70 13.19
CA LEU A 84 5.17 4.17 14.55
C LEU A 84 6.66 4.27 14.85
N ALA A 85 7.46 3.26 14.47
CA ALA A 85 8.91 3.28 14.64
C ALA A 85 9.56 4.45 13.88
N SER A 86 9.00 4.83 12.73
CA SER A 86 9.46 5.95 11.92
C SER A 86 8.81 7.30 12.28
N ARG A 87 7.95 7.34 13.31
CA ARG A 87 7.16 8.52 13.71
C ARG A 87 6.32 9.13 12.58
N HIS A 88 5.79 8.29 11.68
CA HIS A 88 4.94 8.72 10.59
C HIS A 88 3.65 9.38 11.12
N ALA A 89 3.27 10.54 10.57
CA ALA A 89 2.15 11.35 11.07
C ALA A 89 0.83 10.56 11.18
N GLU A 90 0.43 9.86 10.11
CA GLU A 90 -0.79 9.03 10.11
C GLU A 90 -0.75 7.90 11.15
N ALA A 91 0.39 7.22 11.31
CA ALA A 91 0.55 6.15 12.30
C ALA A 91 0.44 6.68 13.74
N LEU A 92 0.99 7.88 13.99
CA LEU A 92 0.90 8.55 15.29
C LEU A 92 -0.53 8.97 15.63
N GLN A 93 -1.41 9.17 14.64
CA GLN A 93 -2.83 9.49 14.87
C GLN A 93 -3.70 8.24 15.05
N ALA A 94 -3.16 7.03 14.83
CA ALA A 94 -3.91 5.80 14.98
C ALA A 94 -4.54 5.65 16.38
N SER A 95 -5.71 5.00 16.43
CA SER A 95 -6.39 4.73 17.69
C SER A 95 -5.54 3.90 18.65
N ARG A 96 -5.79 4.02 19.96
CA ARG A 96 -5.07 3.25 20.97
C ARG A 96 -5.15 1.74 20.71
N ALA A 97 -6.29 1.25 20.21
CA ALA A 97 -6.47 -0.15 19.87
C ALA A 97 -5.55 -0.59 18.72
N VAL A 98 -5.42 0.22 17.66
CA VAL A 98 -4.53 -0.05 16.53
C VAL A 98 -3.07 0.00 16.97
N LYS A 99 -2.67 1.03 17.74
CA LYS A 99 -1.31 1.15 18.28
C LYS A 99 -0.90 -0.04 19.15
N ARG A 100 -1.82 -0.56 19.97
CA ARG A 100 -1.57 -1.75 20.79
C ARG A 100 -1.33 -2.99 19.94
N LYS A 101 -2.13 -3.19 18.88
CA LYS A 101 -1.92 -4.30 17.93
C LYS A 101 -0.57 -4.17 17.22
N ALA A 102 -0.21 -2.97 16.78
CA ALA A 102 1.07 -2.70 16.13
C ALA A 102 2.26 -2.94 17.08
N ALA A 103 2.16 -2.53 18.35
CA ALA A 103 3.22 -2.77 19.33
C ALA A 103 3.50 -4.27 19.57
N ALA A 104 2.46 -5.11 19.53
CA ALA A 104 2.61 -6.56 19.66
C ALA A 104 3.31 -7.22 18.45
N TYR A 105 3.43 -6.51 17.32
CA TYR A 105 4.15 -6.99 16.14
C TYR A 105 5.66 -6.68 16.19
N LEU A 106 6.09 -5.79 17.09
CA LEU A 106 7.51 -5.42 17.29
C LEU A 106 8.18 -6.22 18.42
N ALA A 107 7.41 -7.03 19.15
CA ALA A 107 7.86 -7.83 20.29
C ALA A 107 8.17 -9.27 19.85
#